data_AF-A0A9P6PEY0-F1
#
_entry.id   AF-A0A9P6PEY0-F1
#
_cell.length_a   1.000
_cell.length_b   1.000
_cell.length_c   1.000
_cell.angle_alpha   90.00
_cell.angle_beta   90.00
_cell.angle_gamma   90.00
#
_symmetry.space_group_name_H-M   'P 1'
#
loop_
_entity.id
_entity.type
_entity.pdbx_description
1 polymer ?
#
loop_
_entity_poly.entity_id
_entity_poly.type
_entity_poly.pdbx_seq_one_letter_code
_entity_poly.pdbx_strand_id
1 'polypeptide(L)'
;MANLSPLFYGLDPLHRLHLKLLIKDIYTLEQLPDRKGQVLDPNIEVLHAVEAIALHKNRYTKPFSLPSTAVENEDAIKKHLAQDNSQSQLITSSQLADPTPSQKFHKALLQYLKTEYDNDHFSCHEAGRGNPELERLARHMLIELHNGSNPPPRQVTELFVASVNALAKSGEIVQVDGPSGMYRVLTDEELQDTILKVIEEASTSTSLHQGGVLREFIIQQIISVEIYSRLSRERILQCLKKMVSSSILYHTAPREYKIVA
;
A
#
# COMPACT_ATOMS: atom_id res chain seq x y z
N MET A 1 22.30 -28.25 -13.20
CA MET A 1 21.98 -28.11 -11.77
C MET A 1 21.24 -26.80 -11.59
N ALA A 2 19.92 -26.87 -11.38
CA ALA A 2 19.08 -25.72 -11.10
C ALA A 2 18.50 -25.93 -9.69
N ASN A 3 18.85 -25.03 -8.77
CA ASN A 3 18.32 -24.97 -7.42
C ASN A 3 16.88 -24.44 -7.47
N LEU A 4 15.90 -25.32 -7.23
CA LEU A 4 14.53 -24.93 -6.92
C LEU A 4 14.43 -24.73 -5.41
N SER A 5 14.03 -23.52 -5.02
CA SER A 5 13.87 -23.08 -3.63
C SER A 5 12.79 -23.88 -2.88
N PRO A 6 12.93 -24.07 -1.55
CA PRO A 6 12.07 -24.92 -0.75
C PRO A 6 10.86 -24.13 -0.23
N LEU A 7 9.74 -24.08 -0.97
CA LEU A 7 8.56 -23.32 -0.53
C LEU A 7 7.60 -24.09 0.40
N PHE A 8 7.82 -25.39 0.66
CA PHE A 8 6.91 -26.18 1.52
C PHE A 8 7.59 -27.32 2.29
N TYR A 9 8.80 -27.09 2.82
CA TYR A 9 9.37 -28.04 3.80
C TYR A 9 8.79 -27.74 5.18
N GLY A 10 7.73 -28.46 5.56
CA GLY A 10 7.21 -28.40 6.93
C GLY A 10 5.72 -28.68 7.12
N LEU A 11 4.94 -28.84 6.05
CA LEU A 11 3.54 -29.25 6.20
C LEU A 11 3.47 -30.78 6.24
N ASP A 12 3.18 -31.28 7.43
CA ASP A 12 2.77 -32.64 7.71
C ASP A 12 1.79 -33.14 6.62
N PRO A 13 2.07 -34.28 5.95
CA PRO A 13 1.24 -34.81 4.87
C PRO A 13 -0.21 -35.14 5.28
N LEU A 14 -0.57 -34.95 6.55
CA LEU A 14 -1.91 -35.12 7.12
C LEU A 14 -2.74 -33.84 7.25
N HIS A 15 -2.19 -32.65 6.96
CA HIS A 15 -2.94 -31.39 7.12
C HIS A 15 -3.62 -30.92 5.83
N ARG A 16 -4.94 -30.70 5.88
CA ARG A 16 -5.71 -30.07 4.78
C ARG A 16 -5.66 -28.54 4.88
N LEU A 17 -5.41 -27.87 3.76
CA LEU A 17 -5.63 -26.43 3.57
C LEU A 17 -7.01 -26.16 2.97
N HIS A 18 -7.79 -25.27 3.60
CA HIS A 18 -8.93 -24.63 2.95
C HIS A 18 -8.44 -23.49 2.06
N LEU A 19 -8.32 -23.76 0.75
CA LEU A 19 -7.88 -22.75 -0.21
C LEU A 19 -9.10 -22.09 -0.87
N LYS A 20 -9.26 -20.78 -0.63
CA LYS A 20 -10.14 -19.93 -1.44
C LYS A 20 -9.33 -19.39 -2.59
N LEU A 21 -9.52 -19.96 -3.76
CA LEU A 21 -8.76 -19.63 -4.97
C LEU A 21 -9.60 -18.84 -5.95
N LEU A 22 -8.96 -17.97 -6.72
CA LEU A 22 -9.55 -17.39 -7.91
C LEU A 22 -9.39 -18.36 -9.08
N ILE A 23 -10.25 -18.23 -10.10
CA ILE A 23 -10.22 -19.12 -11.29
C ILE A 23 -8.84 -19.16 -11.95
N LYS A 24 -8.11 -18.04 -11.95
CA LYS A 24 -6.73 -17.97 -12.48
C LYS A 24 -5.75 -18.87 -11.72
N ASP A 25 -5.96 -19.10 -10.43
CA ASP A 25 -5.07 -19.89 -9.57
C ASP A 25 -5.33 -21.39 -9.78
N ILE A 26 -6.54 -21.77 -10.20
CA ILE A 26 -6.94 -23.14 -10.52
C ILE A 26 -6.17 -23.65 -11.76
N TYR A 27 -6.03 -22.82 -12.80
CA TYR A 27 -5.26 -23.20 -14.01
C TYR A 27 -3.78 -23.48 -13.72
N THR A 28 -3.23 -22.87 -12.67
CA THR A 28 -1.84 -23.10 -12.24
C THR A 28 -1.68 -24.43 -11.48
N LEU A 29 -2.76 -24.93 -10.86
CA LEU A 29 -2.76 -26.15 -10.06
C LEU A 29 -2.89 -27.45 -10.88
N GLU A 30 -3.36 -27.38 -12.12
CA GLU A 30 -3.43 -28.53 -13.04
C GLU A 30 -2.04 -29.13 -13.38
N GLN A 31 -0.95 -28.48 -12.99
CA GLN A 31 0.42 -28.93 -13.24
C GLN A 31 1.04 -29.77 -12.11
N LEU A 32 0.32 -30.06 -11.02
CA LEU A 32 0.86 -30.83 -9.89
C LEU A 32 0.57 -32.33 -10.02
N PRO A 33 1.57 -33.20 -9.75
CA PRO A 33 1.43 -34.64 -9.93
C PRO A 33 0.44 -35.27 -8.93
N ASP A 34 -0.36 -36.17 -9.48
CA ASP A 34 -1.42 -36.95 -8.89
C ASP A 34 -0.98 -37.66 -7.59
N ARG A 35 -1.36 -37.11 -6.42
CA ARG A 35 -1.09 -37.72 -5.11
C ARG A 35 -2.23 -38.66 -4.73
N LYS A 36 -2.08 -39.94 -5.07
CA LYS A 36 -2.93 -41.03 -4.55
C LYS A 36 -2.47 -41.42 -3.14
N GLY A 37 -3.33 -41.24 -2.14
CA GLY A 37 -2.99 -41.59 -0.76
C GLY A 37 -4.12 -41.44 0.27
N GLN A 38 -5.01 -42.44 0.29
CA GLN A 38 -5.87 -42.92 1.40
C GLN A 38 -7.02 -42.07 1.99
N VAL A 39 -7.90 -42.84 2.65
CA VAL A 39 -9.37 -42.83 2.57
C VAL A 39 -10.01 -41.79 3.47
N LEU A 40 -10.90 -40.99 2.88
CA LEU A 40 -11.81 -40.07 3.55
C LEU A 40 -12.68 -40.80 4.57
N ASP A 41 -13.08 -40.11 5.64
CA ASP A 41 -14.34 -40.46 6.29
C ASP A 41 -15.44 -40.30 5.22
N PRO A 42 -16.03 -41.41 4.72
CA PRO A 42 -16.97 -41.35 3.62
C PRO A 42 -18.14 -40.43 3.94
N ASN A 43 -18.48 -40.25 5.23
CA ASN A 43 -19.58 -39.41 5.65
C ASN A 43 -19.31 -37.92 5.39
N ILE A 44 -18.07 -37.45 5.54
CA ILE A 44 -17.70 -36.05 5.30
C ILE A 44 -17.66 -35.77 3.80
N GLU A 45 -17.09 -36.68 3.01
CA GLU A 45 -17.08 -36.56 1.56
C GLU A 45 -18.50 -36.59 0.97
N VAL A 46 -19.33 -37.51 1.46
CA VAL A 46 -20.75 -37.58 1.08
C VAL A 46 -21.48 -36.31 1.51
N LEU A 47 -21.23 -35.78 2.70
CA LEU A 47 -21.82 -34.51 3.14
C LEU A 47 -21.44 -33.36 2.20
N HIS A 48 -20.15 -33.19 1.89
CA HIS A 48 -19.68 -32.16 0.98
C HIS A 48 -20.24 -32.33 -0.43
N ALA A 49 -20.34 -33.57 -0.92
CA ALA A 49 -20.94 -33.86 -2.22
C ALA A 49 -22.45 -33.53 -2.22
N VAL A 50 -23.19 -33.88 -1.17
CA VAL A 50 -24.61 -33.54 -1.00
C VAL A 50 -24.80 -32.02 -0.93
N GLU A 51 -23.94 -31.31 -0.20
CA GLU A 51 -23.96 -29.84 -0.13
C GLU A 51 -23.65 -29.20 -1.48
N ALA A 52 -22.66 -29.70 -2.22
CA ALA A 52 -22.34 -29.22 -3.56
C ALA A 52 -23.50 -29.45 -4.54
N ILE A 53 -24.14 -30.62 -4.51
CA ILE A 53 -25.34 -30.92 -5.30
C ILE A 53 -26.50 -30.01 -4.92
N ALA A 54 -26.72 -29.79 -3.62
CA ALA A 54 -27.76 -28.91 -3.12
C ALA A 54 -27.53 -27.46 -3.55
N LEU A 55 -26.29 -26.96 -3.47
CA LEU A 55 -25.91 -25.64 -3.95
C LEU A 55 -26.11 -25.52 -5.46
N HIS A 56 -25.66 -26.52 -6.22
CA HIS A 56 -25.83 -26.54 -7.67
C HIS A 56 -27.32 -26.45 -8.05
N LYS A 57 -28.14 -27.34 -7.51
CA LYS A 57 -29.59 -27.43 -7.79
C LYS A 57 -30.39 -26.22 -7.28
N ASN A 58 -30.06 -25.71 -6.09
CA ASN A 58 -30.90 -24.71 -5.42
C ASN A 58 -30.47 -23.27 -5.72
N ARG A 59 -29.19 -23.04 -6.05
CA ARG A 59 -28.60 -21.71 -6.19
C ARG A 59 -27.98 -21.48 -7.58
N TYR A 60 -27.16 -22.40 -8.10
CA TYR A 60 -26.37 -22.15 -9.32
C TYR A 60 -27.07 -22.49 -10.63
N THR A 61 -28.06 -23.40 -10.63
CA THR A 61 -28.86 -23.71 -11.83
C THR A 61 -30.05 -22.77 -12.03
N LYS A 62 -30.39 -21.94 -11.04
CA LYS A 62 -31.45 -20.95 -11.19
C LYS A 62 -30.90 -19.75 -11.98
N PRO A 63 -31.59 -19.28 -13.03
CA PRO A 63 -31.19 -18.06 -13.70
C PRO A 63 -31.15 -16.92 -12.68
N PHE A 64 -30.08 -16.13 -12.71
CA PHE A 64 -29.95 -14.98 -11.84
C PHE A 64 -31.09 -13.99 -12.17
N SER A 65 -32.06 -13.90 -11.27
CA SER A 65 -33.10 -12.89 -11.32
C SER A 65 -32.77 -11.80 -10.32
N LEU A 66 -32.73 -10.55 -10.77
CA LEU A 66 -32.68 -9.41 -9.87
C LEU A 66 -33.89 -9.46 -8.92
N PRO A 67 -33.71 -9.20 -7.62
CA PRO A 67 -34.82 -9.04 -6.70
C PRO A 67 -35.82 -8.02 -7.25
N SER A 68 -37.13 -8.26 -7.09
CA SER A 68 -38.18 -7.36 -7.61
C SER A 68 -38.00 -5.93 -7.09
N THR A 69 -37.52 -5.77 -5.86
CA THR A 69 -37.15 -4.49 -5.26
C THR A 69 -36.03 -3.75 -5.99
N ALA A 70 -35.09 -4.46 -6.62
CA ALA A 70 -34.02 -3.84 -7.42
C ALA A 70 -34.53 -3.41 -8.81
N VAL A 71 -35.48 -4.15 -9.38
CA VAL A 71 -36.12 -3.83 -10.67
C VAL A 71 -37.08 -2.64 -10.52
N GLU A 72 -37.90 -2.63 -9.47
CA GLU A 72 -38.84 -1.54 -9.17
C GLU A 72 -38.12 -0.21 -8.89
N ASN A 73 -36.90 -0.27 -8.35
CA ASN A 73 -36.08 0.89 -8.04
C ASN A 73 -35.00 1.16 -9.10
N GLU A 74 -35.06 0.53 -10.27
CA GLU A 74 -33.99 0.64 -11.29
C GLU A 74 -33.73 2.11 -11.69
N ASP A 75 -34.79 2.90 -11.89
CA ASP A 75 -34.66 4.32 -12.24
C ASP A 75 -34.15 5.17 -11.06
N ALA A 76 -34.55 4.82 -9.83
CA ALA A 76 -34.03 5.48 -8.63
C ALA A 76 -32.54 5.16 -8.41
N ILE A 77 -32.13 3.91 -8.67
CA ILE A 77 -30.74 3.46 -8.61
C ILE A 77 -29.90 4.11 -9.71
N LYS A 78 -30.42 4.20 -10.95
CA LYS A 78 -29.77 4.94 -12.05
C LYS A 78 -29.61 6.42 -11.72
N LYS A 79 -30.61 7.04 -11.11
CA LYS A 79 -30.57 8.45 -10.70
C LYS A 79 -29.58 8.68 -9.55
N HIS A 80 -29.53 7.78 -8.58
CA HIS A 80 -28.52 7.79 -7.52
C HIS A 80 -27.11 7.57 -8.08
N LEU A 81 -26.90 6.62 -9.00
CA LEU A 81 -25.62 6.40 -9.67
C LEU A 81 -25.18 7.60 -10.52
N ALA A 82 -26.12 8.29 -11.17
CA ALA A 82 -25.82 9.51 -11.92
C ALA A 82 -25.44 10.69 -11.00
N GLN A 83 -26.10 10.81 -9.84
CA GLN A 83 -25.76 11.81 -8.82
C GLN A 83 -24.45 11.48 -8.08
N ASP A 84 -24.21 10.21 -7.77
CA ASP A 84 -22.97 9.73 -7.18
C ASP A 84 -21.81 9.80 -8.16
N ASN A 85 -22.02 9.68 -9.47
CA ASN A 85 -20.99 9.99 -10.46
C ASN A 85 -20.66 11.48 -10.49
N SER A 86 -21.62 12.37 -10.22
CA SER A 86 -21.36 13.81 -10.13
C SER A 86 -20.59 14.18 -8.85
N GLN A 87 -20.81 13.45 -7.74
CA GLN A 87 -20.03 13.63 -6.50
C GLN A 87 -18.70 12.84 -6.49
N SER A 88 -18.62 11.70 -7.16
CA SER A 88 -17.39 10.89 -7.30
C SER A 88 -16.45 11.48 -8.36
N GLN A 89 -16.97 12.25 -9.33
CA GLN A 89 -16.14 13.04 -10.25
C GLN A 89 -15.44 14.23 -9.57
N LEU A 90 -15.91 14.70 -8.41
CA LEU A 90 -15.15 15.69 -7.62
C LEU A 90 -13.87 15.11 -6.99
N ILE A 91 -13.75 13.78 -6.87
CA ILE A 91 -12.56 13.11 -6.33
C ILE A 91 -11.62 12.63 -7.44
N THR A 92 -12.14 12.35 -8.64
CA THR A 92 -11.33 11.86 -9.78
C THR A 92 -10.87 12.94 -10.77
N SER A 93 -11.52 14.11 -10.81
CA SER A 93 -11.09 15.21 -11.71
C SER A 93 -9.74 15.84 -11.33
N SER A 94 -9.29 15.67 -10.07
CA SER A 94 -8.01 16.20 -9.59
C SER A 94 -6.77 15.42 -10.06
N GLN A 95 -6.94 14.27 -10.73
CA GLN A 95 -5.83 13.44 -11.23
C GLN A 95 -5.53 13.62 -12.73
N LEU A 96 -6.34 14.40 -13.46
CA LEU A 96 -6.15 14.70 -14.89
C LEU A 96 -5.80 16.18 -15.16
N ALA A 97 -5.68 17.00 -14.12
CA ALA A 97 -5.02 18.29 -14.28
C ALA A 97 -3.55 18.04 -14.57
N ASP A 98 -3.01 18.70 -15.60
CA ASP A 98 -1.56 18.76 -15.80
C ASP A 98 -0.90 19.08 -14.45
N PRO A 99 0.05 18.25 -13.99
CA PRO A 99 0.60 18.43 -12.65
C PRO A 99 1.15 19.84 -12.56
N THR A 100 0.80 20.54 -11.49
CA THR A 100 1.22 21.93 -11.34
C THR A 100 2.74 22.00 -11.43
N PRO A 101 3.31 23.10 -11.91
CA PRO A 101 4.76 23.30 -11.99
C PRO A 101 5.47 22.96 -10.66
N SER A 102 4.83 23.27 -9.53
CA SER A 102 5.25 22.84 -8.20
C SER A 102 5.26 21.32 -8.01
N GLN A 103 4.18 20.61 -8.37
CA GLN A 103 4.12 19.14 -8.29
C GLN A 103 5.16 18.47 -9.20
N LYS A 104 5.35 18.99 -10.42
CA LYS A 104 6.38 18.51 -11.37
C LYS A 104 7.77 18.65 -10.76
N PHE A 105 8.08 19.80 -10.16
CA PHE A 105 9.35 20.04 -9.47
C PHE A 105 9.55 19.11 -8.28
N HIS A 106 8.57 18.99 -7.37
CA HIS A 106 8.67 18.13 -6.19
C HIS A 106 8.86 16.65 -6.58
N LYS A 107 8.14 16.18 -7.60
CA LYS A 107 8.29 14.80 -8.12
C LYS A 107 9.68 14.59 -8.74
N ALA A 108 10.17 15.54 -9.53
CA ALA A 108 11.50 15.47 -10.12
C ALA A 108 12.60 15.50 -9.06
N LEU A 109 12.46 16.35 -8.03
CA LEU A 109 13.39 16.43 -6.90
C LEU A 109 13.43 15.10 -6.13
N LEU A 110 12.26 14.54 -5.79
CA LEU A 110 12.20 13.25 -5.11
C LEU A 110 12.82 12.12 -5.95
N GLN A 111 12.56 12.10 -7.26
CA GLN A 111 13.14 11.12 -8.17
C GLN A 111 14.68 11.24 -8.24
N TYR A 112 15.19 12.46 -8.30
CA TYR A 112 16.62 12.72 -8.27
C TYR A 112 17.25 12.25 -6.96
N LEU A 113 16.65 12.59 -5.82
CA LEU A 113 17.15 12.16 -4.52
C LEU A 113 17.17 10.63 -4.39
N LYS A 114 16.16 9.94 -4.93
CA LYS A 114 16.13 8.47 -5.00
C LYS A 114 17.23 7.87 -5.88
N THR A 115 17.67 8.58 -6.91
CA THR A 115 18.63 8.06 -7.90
C THR A 115 20.07 8.34 -7.47
N GLU A 116 20.35 9.53 -6.94
CA GLU A 116 21.69 9.96 -6.56
C GLU A 116 22.08 9.57 -5.14
N TYR A 117 21.13 9.53 -4.21
CA TYR A 117 21.37 9.28 -2.79
C TYR A 117 20.66 8.02 -2.30
N ASP A 118 20.66 6.98 -3.13
CA ASP A 118 20.05 5.69 -2.76
C ASP A 118 20.71 5.14 -1.49
N ASN A 119 19.99 5.23 -0.36
CA ASN A 119 20.44 4.96 1.01
C ASN A 119 21.54 5.89 1.60
N ASP A 120 22.01 6.88 0.85
CA ASP A 120 23.01 7.86 1.31
C ASP A 120 22.38 9.08 1.99
N HIS A 121 23.18 9.76 2.82
CA HIS A 121 22.77 10.97 3.51
C HIS A 121 23.06 12.22 2.68
N PHE A 122 22.14 13.18 2.68
CA PHE A 122 22.31 14.46 2.00
C PHE A 122 21.88 15.62 2.88
N SER A 123 22.55 16.76 2.75
CA SER A 123 22.11 18.01 3.37
C SER A 123 21.06 18.72 2.50
N CYS A 124 20.21 19.54 3.13
CA CYS A 124 19.23 20.35 2.40
C CYS A 124 19.87 21.35 1.42
N HIS A 125 21.15 21.69 1.62
CA HIS A 125 21.91 22.60 0.77
C HIS A 125 22.58 21.89 -0.43
N GLU A 126 22.77 20.57 -0.35
CA GLU A 126 23.30 19.73 -1.42
C GLU A 126 22.20 19.13 -2.29
N ALA A 127 20.97 19.04 -1.76
CA ALA A 127 19.80 18.57 -2.49
C ALA A 127 19.62 19.32 -3.83
N GLY A 128 19.92 18.63 -4.94
CA GLY A 128 19.81 19.17 -6.30
C GLY A 128 21.01 19.98 -6.79
N ARG A 129 22.08 20.16 -5.99
CA ARG A 129 23.33 20.79 -6.46
C ARG A 129 23.95 19.92 -7.55
N GLY A 130 24.25 20.53 -8.69
CA GLY A 130 24.89 19.87 -9.82
C GLY A 130 23.93 19.32 -10.88
N ASN A 131 22.61 19.36 -10.66
CA ASN A 131 21.63 18.95 -11.67
C ASN A 131 21.04 20.17 -12.42
N PRO A 132 21.43 20.41 -13.68
CA PRO A 132 20.95 21.56 -14.44
C PRO A 132 19.45 21.50 -14.76
N GLU A 133 18.86 20.30 -14.87
CA GLU A 133 17.42 20.14 -15.13
C GLU A 133 16.57 20.50 -13.91
N LEU A 134 17.00 20.12 -12.71
CA LEU A 134 16.31 20.53 -11.48
C LEU A 134 16.40 22.04 -11.27
N GLU A 135 17.55 22.65 -11.53
CA GLU A 135 17.69 24.11 -11.44
C GLU A 135 16.79 24.81 -12.46
N ARG A 136 16.69 24.30 -13.69
CA ARG A 136 15.78 24.81 -14.73
C ARG A 136 14.32 24.73 -14.28
N LEU A 137 13.89 23.60 -13.70
CA LEU A 137 12.53 23.43 -13.18
C LEU A 137 12.24 24.35 -11.99
N ALA A 138 13.18 24.51 -11.06
CA ALA A 138 13.07 25.42 -9.93
C ALA A 138 12.91 26.88 -10.38
N ARG A 139 13.71 27.31 -11.37
CA ARG A 139 13.61 28.64 -11.97
C ARG A 139 12.27 28.85 -12.66
N HIS A 140 11.81 27.87 -13.44
CA HIS A 140 10.53 27.95 -14.12
C HIS A 140 9.36 28.12 -13.12
N MET A 141 9.36 27.32 -12.05
CA MET A 141 8.38 27.43 -10.97
C MET A 141 8.38 28.83 -10.31
N LEU A 142 9.57 29.39 -10.01
CA LEU A 142 9.68 30.70 -9.39
C LEU A 142 9.23 31.84 -10.32
N ILE A 143 9.51 31.73 -11.62
CA ILE A 143 9.08 32.71 -12.64
C ILE A 143 7.55 32.76 -12.71
N GLU A 144 6.88 31.62 -12.67
CA GLU A 144 5.41 31.56 -12.67
C GLU A 144 4.81 32.08 -11.36
N LEU A 145 5.47 31.84 -10.22
CA LEU A 145 5.05 32.39 -8.92
C LEU A 145 5.25 33.91 -8.79
N HIS A 146 6.26 34.48 -9.45
CA HIS A 146 6.64 35.90 -9.35
C HIS A 146 6.36 36.69 -10.64
N ASN A 147 5.37 36.28 -11.43
CA ASN A 147 4.90 36.99 -12.62
C ASN A 147 6.00 37.38 -13.62
N GLY A 148 6.91 36.46 -13.95
CA GLY A 148 7.87 36.62 -15.05
C GLY A 148 9.26 37.15 -14.66
N SER A 149 9.50 37.49 -13.39
CA SER A 149 10.82 37.97 -12.96
C SER A 149 11.84 36.83 -12.82
N ASN A 150 13.06 37.01 -13.34
CA ASN A 150 14.11 36.00 -13.20
C ASN A 150 14.59 35.93 -11.73
N PRO A 151 14.47 34.78 -11.05
CA PRO A 151 14.77 34.67 -9.63
C PRO A 151 16.28 34.76 -9.36
N PRO A 152 16.72 35.52 -8.34
CA PRO A 152 18.09 35.48 -7.87
C PRO A 152 18.46 34.07 -7.35
N PRO A 153 19.75 33.67 -7.42
CA PRO A 153 20.20 32.33 -6.99
C PRO A 153 19.84 31.98 -5.53
N ARG A 154 19.73 32.98 -4.65
CA ARG A 154 19.29 32.80 -3.26
C ARG A 154 17.86 32.26 -3.18
N GLN A 155 16.93 32.79 -3.97
CA GLN A 155 15.53 32.31 -3.99
C GLN A 155 15.41 30.89 -4.52
N VAL A 156 16.24 30.51 -5.51
CA VAL A 156 16.31 29.14 -6.00
C VAL A 156 16.77 28.20 -4.88
N THR A 157 17.82 28.58 -4.15
CA THR A 157 18.33 27.80 -3.02
C THR A 157 17.29 27.67 -1.90
N GLU A 158 16.60 28.77 -1.56
CA GLU A 158 15.51 28.78 -0.58
C GLU A 158 14.34 27.87 -1.00
N LEU A 159 14.02 27.82 -2.31
CA LEU A 159 13.01 26.91 -2.83
C LEU A 159 13.42 25.43 -2.65
N PHE A 160 14.67 25.07 -2.90
CA PHE A 160 15.17 23.72 -2.65
C PHE A 160 15.04 23.35 -1.17
N VAL A 161 15.49 24.22 -0.26
CA VAL A 161 15.36 24.00 1.19
C VAL A 161 13.90 23.87 1.61
N ALA A 162 13.01 24.75 1.11
CA ALA A 162 11.59 24.67 1.39
C ALA A 162 10.96 23.37 0.88
N SER A 163 11.38 22.90 -0.29
CA SER A 163 10.86 21.67 -0.92
C SER A 163 11.37 20.42 -0.21
N VAL A 164 12.63 20.39 0.21
CA VAL A 164 13.18 19.32 1.08
C VAL A 164 12.41 19.27 2.39
N ASN A 165 12.16 20.41 3.03
CA ASN A 165 11.34 20.47 4.25
C ASN A 165 9.89 20.00 4.01
N ALA A 166 9.32 20.30 2.84
CA ALA A 166 8.00 19.81 2.46
C ALA A 166 8.00 18.28 2.27
N LEU A 167 9.04 17.73 1.64
CA LEU A 167 9.23 16.29 1.49
C LEU A 167 9.38 15.60 2.86
N ALA A 168 10.12 16.21 3.79
CA ALA A 168 10.26 15.71 5.15
C ALA A 168 8.91 15.70 5.89
N LYS A 169 8.12 16.78 5.78
CA LYS A 169 6.76 16.84 6.34
C LYS A 169 5.82 15.81 5.72
N SER A 170 5.96 15.52 4.43
CA SER A 170 5.16 14.49 3.77
C SER A 170 5.57 13.06 4.16
N GLY A 171 6.77 12.88 4.72
CA GLY A 171 7.30 11.57 5.11
C GLY A 171 7.94 10.78 3.96
N GLU A 172 8.36 11.46 2.89
CA GLU A 172 9.12 10.87 1.77
C GLU A 172 10.63 10.79 2.08
N ILE A 173 11.10 11.66 2.98
CA ILE A 173 12.47 11.65 3.50
C ILE A 173 12.43 11.71 5.02
N VAL A 174 13.44 11.12 5.65
CA VAL A 174 13.61 11.08 7.11
C VAL A 174 14.89 11.79 7.49
N GLN A 175 14.91 12.40 8.67
CA GLN A 175 16.10 13.02 9.21
C GLN A 175 16.88 11.97 10.00
N VAL A 176 18.14 11.72 9.64
CA VAL A 176 18.95 10.66 10.26
C VAL A 176 19.69 11.16 11.50
N ASP A 177 20.25 12.37 11.41
CA ASP A 177 20.99 12.97 12.52
C ASP A 177 20.35 14.29 12.94
N GLY A 178 20.02 14.38 14.24
CA GLY A 178 19.23 15.47 14.83
C GLY A 178 19.73 16.89 14.49
N PRO A 179 20.95 17.31 14.86
CA PRO A 179 21.40 18.68 14.63
C PRO A 179 22.17 18.88 13.31
N SER A 180 22.64 17.82 12.64
CA SER A 180 23.48 17.96 11.43
C SER A 180 22.68 18.30 10.18
N GLY A 181 21.34 18.23 10.22
CA GLY A 181 20.47 18.58 9.10
C GLY A 181 20.60 17.61 7.92
N MET A 182 21.03 16.38 8.19
CA MET A 182 21.18 15.33 7.19
C MET A 182 19.86 14.54 7.03
N TYR A 183 19.48 14.33 5.77
CA TYR A 183 18.29 13.62 5.37
C TYR A 183 18.66 12.35 4.59
N ARG A 184 17.75 11.39 4.63
CA ARG A 184 17.81 10.16 3.83
C ARG A 184 16.44 9.94 3.20
N VAL A 185 16.42 9.38 2.00
CA VAL A 185 15.16 8.98 1.39
C VAL A 185 14.59 7.76 2.14
N LEU A 186 13.30 7.79 2.44
CA LEU A 186 12.62 6.65 3.04
C LEU A 186 11.97 5.81 1.94
N THR A 187 12.38 4.56 1.82
CA THR A 187 11.73 3.64 0.89
C THR A 187 10.43 3.09 1.47
N ASP A 188 9.48 2.74 0.60
CA ASP A 188 8.25 2.08 1.01
C ASP A 188 8.53 0.72 1.67
N GLU A 189 9.60 0.05 1.28
CA GLU A 189 9.98 -1.29 1.75
C GLU A 189 10.52 -1.24 3.20
N GLU A 190 11.41 -0.30 3.52
CA GLU A 190 11.91 -0.11 4.88
C GLU A 190 10.79 0.19 5.90
N LEU A 191 9.83 1.02 5.49
CA LEU A 191 8.68 1.35 6.34
C LEU A 191 7.77 0.13 6.52
N GLN A 192 7.57 -0.67 5.48
CA GLN A 192 6.80 -1.92 5.56
C GLN A 192 7.45 -2.92 6.50
N ASP A 193 8.76 -3.14 6.37
CA ASP A 193 9.52 -4.04 7.23
C ASP A 193 9.45 -3.61 8.69
N THR A 194 9.53 -2.31 8.95
CA THR A 194 9.36 -1.76 10.30
C THR A 194 7.96 -2.03 10.84
N ILE A 195 6.91 -1.80 10.05
CA ILE A 195 5.51 -2.08 10.43
C ILE A 195 5.35 -3.58 10.75
N LEU A 196 5.91 -4.47 9.93
CA LEU A 196 5.83 -5.91 10.14
C LEU A 196 6.48 -6.31 11.46
N LYS A 197 7.70 -5.84 11.74
CA LYS A 197 8.40 -6.09 13.01
C LYS A 197 7.56 -5.64 14.21
N VAL A 198 6.98 -4.45 14.16
CA VAL A 198 6.11 -3.94 15.23
C VAL A 198 4.90 -4.84 15.46
N ILE A 199 4.28 -5.35 14.38
CA ILE A 199 3.12 -6.23 14.48
C ILE A 199 3.53 -7.62 15.00
N GLU A 200 4.66 -8.16 14.57
CA GLU A 200 5.21 -9.44 15.05
C GLU A 200 5.51 -9.36 16.55
N GLU A 201 6.28 -8.35 16.97
CA GLU A 201 6.65 -8.12 18.38
C GLU A 201 5.41 -7.94 19.27
N ALA A 202 4.39 -7.21 18.79
CA ALA A 202 3.14 -7.05 19.52
C ALA A 202 2.36 -8.37 19.62
N SER A 203 2.40 -9.20 18.57
CA SER A 203 1.71 -10.49 18.51
C SER A 203 2.38 -11.55 19.39
N THR A 204 3.70 -11.46 19.59
CA THR A 204 4.44 -12.36 20.49
C THR A 204 4.38 -11.92 21.95
N SER A 205 4.39 -10.61 22.21
CA SER A 205 4.46 -10.05 23.57
C SER A 205 3.12 -10.02 24.28
N THR A 206 2.04 -9.86 23.52
CA THR A 206 0.68 -9.85 24.05
C THR A 206 0.07 -11.23 23.80
N SER A 207 -0.64 -11.80 24.77
CA SER A 207 -1.46 -13.02 24.62
C SER A 207 -2.64 -12.87 23.65
N LEU A 208 -2.54 -11.95 22.69
CA LEU A 208 -3.46 -11.68 21.59
C LEU A 208 -3.32 -12.71 20.47
N HIS A 209 -3.20 -14.00 20.79
CA HIS A 209 -3.12 -15.05 19.77
C HIS A 209 -4.36 -15.06 18.85
N GLN A 210 -5.47 -14.45 19.29
CA GLN A 210 -6.71 -14.33 18.53
C GLN A 210 -7.04 -12.91 18.03
N GLY A 211 -6.40 -11.85 18.56
CA GLY A 211 -6.67 -10.46 18.18
C GLY A 211 -5.67 -9.89 17.16
N GLY A 212 -6.04 -8.81 16.47
CA GLY A 212 -5.08 -8.04 15.66
C GLY A 212 -4.41 -6.93 16.48
N VAL A 213 -3.41 -6.27 15.90
CA VAL A 213 -2.70 -5.14 16.51
C VAL A 213 -3.40 -3.84 16.15
N LEU A 214 -3.68 -3.01 17.15
CA LEU A 214 -4.36 -1.73 16.98
C LEU A 214 -3.50 -0.75 16.17
N ARG A 215 -4.16 -0.05 15.23
CA ARG A 215 -3.56 1.00 14.39
C ARG A 215 -2.82 2.06 15.20
N GLU A 216 -3.41 2.52 16.29
CA GLU A 216 -2.82 3.57 17.13
C GLU A 216 -1.54 3.08 17.82
N PHE A 217 -1.51 1.81 18.23
CA PHE A 217 -0.33 1.18 18.80
C PHE A 217 0.81 1.10 17.77
N ILE A 218 0.50 0.67 16.54
CA ILE A 218 1.49 0.61 15.45
C ILE A 218 2.08 1.99 15.16
N ILE A 219 1.22 3.02 15.05
CA ILE A 219 1.67 4.39 14.80
C ILE A 219 2.56 4.89 15.95
N GLN A 220 2.17 4.66 17.21
CA GLN A 220 2.94 5.08 18.37
C GLN A 220 4.31 4.39 18.43
N GLN A 221 4.37 3.09 18.17
CA GLN A 221 5.63 2.35 18.17
C GLN A 221 6.56 2.82 17.05
N ILE A 222 6.04 3.07 15.85
CA ILE A 222 6.86 3.60 14.75
C ILE A 222 7.42 4.98 15.10
N ILE A 223 6.58 5.90 15.59
CA ILE A 223 7.01 7.26 15.98
C ILE A 223 7.99 7.23 17.17
N SER A 224 7.96 6.18 18.00
CA SER A 224 8.90 6.02 19.10
C SER A 224 10.35 5.76 18.63
N VAL A 225 10.52 5.28 17.40
CA VAL A 225 11.84 5.07 16.78
C VAL A 225 12.40 6.41 16.33
N GLU A 226 13.64 6.74 16.74
CA GLU A 226 14.27 8.05 16.53
C GLU A 226 14.21 8.53 15.07
N ILE A 227 14.52 7.65 14.12
CA ILE A 227 14.50 7.93 12.67
C ILE A 227 13.10 8.25 12.11
N TYR A 228 12.04 7.78 12.77
CA TYR A 228 10.65 7.96 12.34
C TYR A 228 9.87 8.93 13.24
N SER A 229 10.52 9.54 14.23
CA SER A 229 9.90 10.47 15.18
C SER A 229 9.17 11.65 14.53
N ARG A 230 9.61 12.06 13.33
CA ARG A 230 9.02 13.16 12.55
C ARG A 230 8.15 12.68 11.39
N LEU A 231 7.95 11.38 11.23
CA LEU A 231 7.16 10.81 10.15
C LEU A 231 5.69 11.21 10.31
N SER A 232 5.05 11.65 9.23
CA SER A 232 3.63 12.01 9.27
C SER A 232 2.77 10.77 9.51
N ARG A 233 1.71 10.95 10.30
CA ARG A 233 0.74 9.88 10.56
C ARG A 233 0.08 9.41 9.26
N GLU A 234 -0.18 10.35 8.35
CA GLU A 234 -0.78 10.11 7.05
C GLU A 234 0.08 9.16 6.21
N ARG A 235 1.41 9.30 6.26
CA ARG A 235 2.32 8.41 5.54
C ARG A 235 2.25 6.97 6.04
N ILE A 236 2.25 6.77 7.37
CA ILE A 236 2.10 5.45 7.99
C ILE A 236 0.75 4.84 7.60
N LEU A 237 -0.33 5.63 7.62
CA LEU A 237 -1.66 5.17 7.23
C LEU A 237 -1.74 4.80 5.75
N GLN A 238 -1.10 5.56 4.86
CA GLN A 238 -1.01 5.23 3.44
C GLN A 238 -0.23 3.93 3.22
N CYS A 239 0.87 3.73 3.95
CA CYS A 239 1.65 2.49 3.90
C CYS A 239 0.81 1.30 4.36
N LEU A 240 0.12 1.39 5.51
CA LEU A 240 -0.79 0.35 5.99
C LEU A 240 -1.89 0.00 4.98
N LYS A 241 -2.50 1.01 4.35
CA LYS A 241 -3.50 0.79 3.28
C LYS A 241 -2.90 0.05 2.09
N LYS A 242 -1.68 0.43 1.67
CA LYS A 242 -0.96 -0.22 0.56
C LYS A 242 -0.64 -1.68 0.91
N MET A 243 -0.21 -1.96 2.13
CA MET A 243 0.06 -3.32 2.61
C MET A 243 -1.21 -4.18 2.62
N VAL A 244 -2.36 -3.61 3.02
CA VAL A 244 -3.65 -4.30 2.94
C VAL A 244 -4.06 -4.57 1.50
N SER A 245 -3.94 -3.59 0.59
CA SER A 245 -4.25 -3.81 -0.83
C SER A 245 -3.31 -4.81 -1.50
N SER A 246 -2.08 -4.95 -1.00
CA SER A 246 -1.09 -5.90 -1.48
C SER A 246 -1.20 -7.28 -0.81
N SER A 247 -2.21 -7.49 0.05
CA SER A 247 -2.42 -8.72 0.81
C SER A 247 -1.25 -9.14 1.71
N ILE A 248 -0.44 -8.17 2.17
CA ILE A 248 0.61 -8.38 3.19
C ILE A 248 -0.03 -8.36 4.59
N LEU A 249 -0.99 -7.44 4.78
CA LEU A 249 -1.77 -7.31 6.01
C LEU A 249 -3.26 -7.53 5.73
N TYR A 250 -4.02 -7.91 6.75
CA TYR A 250 -5.48 -7.94 6.69
C TYR A 250 -6.10 -7.35 7.95
N HIS A 251 -7.37 -6.95 7.84
CA HIS A 251 -8.15 -6.42 8.94
C HIS A 251 -8.82 -7.54 9.73
N THR A 252 -8.54 -7.63 11.03
CA THR A 252 -9.27 -8.50 11.97
C THR A 252 -10.52 -7.80 12.52
N ALA A 253 -10.41 -6.49 12.76
CA ALA A 253 -11.48 -5.62 13.23
C ALA A 253 -11.25 -4.18 12.71
N PRO A 254 -12.20 -3.24 12.91
CA PRO A 254 -11.98 -1.85 12.56
C PRO A 254 -10.73 -1.30 13.23
N ARG A 255 -9.75 -0.87 12.43
CA ARG A 255 -8.45 -0.33 12.89
C ARG A 255 -7.52 -1.36 13.56
N GLU A 256 -7.75 -2.65 13.35
CA GLU A 256 -6.81 -3.70 13.72
C GLU A 256 -6.19 -4.34 12.48
N TYR A 257 -4.93 -4.74 12.60
CA TYR A 257 -4.15 -5.36 11.53
C TYR A 257 -3.47 -6.63 12.02
N LYS A 258 -3.37 -7.60 11.12
CA LYS A 258 -2.60 -8.83 11.33
C LYS A 258 -1.88 -9.24 10.05
N ILE A 259 -0.74 -9.92 10.20
CA ILE A 259 0.08 -10.39 9.08
C ILE A 259 -0.60 -11.60 8.43
N VAL A 260 -0.65 -11.61 7.11
CA VAL A 260 -1.11 -12.76 6.33
C VAL A 260 0.00 -13.82 6.39
N ALA A 261 -0.26 -14.94 7.07
CA ALA A 261 0.65 -16.08 7.16
C ALA A 261 0.57 -16.97 5.90
#